data_AF-A0A418CHL7-F1
#
_entry.id   AF-A0A418CHL7-F1
#
_cell.length_a   1.000
_cell.length_b   1.000
_cell.length_c   1.000
_cell.angle_alpha   90.00
_cell.angle_beta   90.00
_cell.angle_gamma   90.00
#
_symmetry.space_group_name_H-M   'P 1'
#
loop_
_entity.id
_entity.type
_entity.pdbx_description
1 polymer ?
#
loop_
_entity_poly.entity_id
_entity_poly.type
_entity_poly.pdbx_seq_one_letter_code
_entity_poly.pdbx_strand_id
1 'polypeptide(L)'
;MIGIKYWFEVWIRAFLDGLCNKVYGEYVKGIVADTETELEERCSTAVDILRAVLGDDAALDTMAGELQAKWTEHEIEVVELKAQELEKAKARHLVEKMEELKLVELNKQAEADKAQARSHMSKEELQQREKILRDYGAVGDSEFDEDGN
;
A
#
# COMPACT_ATOMS: atom_id res chain seq x y z
N MET A 1 5.01 -15.50 -12.33
CA MET A 1 4.01 -14.55 -12.86
C MET A 1 4.77 -13.32 -13.37
N ILE A 2 5.46 -13.48 -14.49
CA ILE A 2 6.24 -12.44 -15.16
C ILE A 2 5.57 -12.35 -16.53
N GLY A 3 5.00 -11.21 -16.91
CA GLY A 3 4.51 -11.10 -18.29
C GLY A 3 3.52 -10.00 -18.65
N ILE A 4 2.99 -9.21 -17.71
CA ILE A 4 1.94 -8.23 -18.07
C ILE A 4 2.47 -6.79 -18.09
N LYS A 5 3.48 -6.46 -17.28
CA LYS A 5 3.99 -5.08 -17.15
C LYS A 5 4.62 -4.47 -18.42
N TYR A 6 4.79 -5.24 -19.48
CA TYR A 6 5.56 -4.85 -20.65
C TYR A 6 4.87 -5.16 -21.98
N TRP A 7 3.58 -5.50 -22.00
CA TRP A 7 2.96 -5.96 -23.25
C TRP A 7 2.94 -4.90 -24.35
N PHE A 8 2.52 -3.66 -24.02
CA PHE A 8 2.61 -2.53 -24.94
C PHE A 8 4.06 -2.23 -25.36
N GLU A 9 5.00 -2.28 -24.40
CA GLU A 9 6.43 -2.06 -24.66
C GLU A 9 7.05 -3.13 -25.57
N VAL A 10 6.64 -4.38 -25.40
CA VAL A 10 7.10 -5.51 -26.23
C VAL A 10 6.52 -5.38 -27.62
N TRP A 11 5.24 -5.03 -27.73
CA TRP A 11 4.58 -4.82 -29.02
C TRP A 11 5.24 -3.66 -29.80
N ILE A 12 5.42 -2.49 -29.18
CA ILE A 12 6.00 -1.34 -29.88
C ILE A 12 7.46 -1.57 -30.27
N ARG A 13 8.23 -2.30 -29.45
CA ARG A 13 9.61 -2.69 -29.77
C ARG A 13 9.68 -3.69 -30.91
N ALA A 14 8.71 -4.60 -31.03
CA ALA A 14 8.62 -5.54 -32.12
C ALA A 14 8.18 -4.85 -33.42
N PHE A 15 7.27 -3.88 -33.32
CA PHE A 15 6.83 -3.08 -34.47
C PHE A 15 7.98 -2.21 -35.01
N LEU A 16 8.75 -1.58 -34.14
CA LEU A 16 9.91 -0.74 -34.49
C LEU A 16 11.21 -1.53 -34.69
N ASP A 17 11.14 -2.85 -34.89
CA ASP A 17 12.32 -3.67 -35.05
C ASP A 17 13.10 -3.28 -36.32
N GLY A 18 14.43 -3.14 -36.20
CA GLY A 18 15.29 -2.64 -37.28
C GLY A 18 15.59 -1.13 -37.29
N LEU A 19 14.96 -0.30 -36.44
CA LEU A 19 15.06 1.17 -36.49
C LEU A 19 15.57 1.86 -35.21
N CYS A 20 16.57 1.29 -34.51
CA CYS A 20 17.04 1.80 -33.21
C CYS A 20 15.92 1.84 -32.15
N ASN A 21 15.31 0.67 -31.90
CA ASN A 21 14.00 0.49 -31.24
C ASN A 21 13.85 1.09 -29.83
N LYS A 22 14.96 1.38 -29.13
CA LYS A 22 14.90 1.84 -27.74
C LYS A 22 14.54 3.31 -27.60
N VAL A 23 15.04 4.17 -28.48
CA VAL A 23 14.87 5.63 -28.31
C VAL A 23 13.47 6.03 -28.76
N TYR A 24 13.08 5.63 -29.97
CA TYR A 24 11.78 5.99 -30.53
C TYR A 24 10.61 5.28 -29.85
N GLY A 25 10.80 4.04 -29.38
CA GLY A 25 9.79 3.35 -28.59
C GLY A 25 9.44 4.07 -27.28
N GLU A 26 10.44 4.63 -26.58
CA GLU A 26 10.20 5.41 -25.36
C GLU A 26 9.58 6.78 -25.66
N TYR A 27 9.92 7.43 -26.77
CA TYR A 27 9.26 8.68 -27.19
C TYR A 27 7.79 8.46 -27.52
N VAL A 28 7.48 7.46 -28.35
CA VAL A 28 6.09 7.14 -28.68
C VAL A 28 5.31 6.78 -27.42
N LYS A 29 5.89 5.97 -26.54
CA LYS A 29 5.27 5.66 -25.24
C LYS A 29 5.02 6.93 -24.42
N GLY A 30 5.99 7.85 -24.35
CA GLY A 30 5.83 9.10 -23.61
C GLY A 30 4.69 9.96 -24.14
N ILE A 31 4.58 10.09 -25.46
CA ILE A 31 3.53 10.86 -26.13
C ILE A 31 2.16 10.21 -25.93
N VAL A 32 2.06 8.89 -26.16
CA VAL A 32 0.80 8.16 -26.03
C VAL A 32 0.36 8.02 -24.56
N ALA A 33 1.28 8.13 -23.60
CA ALA A 33 0.98 8.15 -22.17
C ALA A 33 0.54 9.51 -21.63
N ASP A 34 0.74 10.59 -22.38
CA ASP A 34 0.43 11.96 -21.92
C ASP A 34 -1.09 12.16 -21.78
N THR A 35 -1.62 12.40 -20.59
CA THR A 35 -3.07 12.53 -20.40
C THR A 35 -3.62 13.93 -20.70
N GLU A 36 -2.79 14.88 -21.13
CA GLU A 36 -3.23 16.28 -21.36
C GLU A 36 -4.01 16.46 -22.68
N THR A 37 -3.87 15.53 -23.62
CA THR A 37 -4.49 15.58 -24.96
C THR A 37 -5.25 14.30 -25.27
N GLU A 38 -6.14 14.36 -26.27
CA GLU A 38 -6.95 13.21 -26.69
C GLU A 38 -6.08 12.07 -27.24
N LEU A 39 -6.49 10.81 -27.03
CA LEU A 39 -5.69 9.65 -27.46
C LEU A 39 -5.43 9.63 -28.97
N GLU A 40 -6.44 10.02 -29.76
CA GLU A 40 -6.32 10.08 -31.21
C GLU A 40 -5.23 11.08 -31.66
N GLU A 41 -5.22 12.27 -31.07
CA GLU A 41 -4.23 13.32 -31.35
C GLU A 41 -2.82 12.89 -30.95
N ARG A 42 -2.68 12.24 -29.79
CA ARG A 42 -1.39 11.71 -29.31
C ARG A 42 -0.86 10.62 -30.21
N CYS A 43 -1.71 9.68 -30.63
CA CYS A 43 -1.34 8.61 -31.54
C CYS A 43 -0.93 9.18 -32.91
N SER A 44 -1.66 10.16 -33.45
CA SER A 44 -1.27 10.84 -34.69
C SER A 44 0.08 11.54 -34.55
N THR A 45 0.27 12.31 -33.47
CA THR A 45 1.51 13.02 -33.18
C THR A 45 2.71 12.08 -33.07
N ALA A 46 2.54 10.93 -32.41
CA ALA A 46 3.57 9.92 -32.31
C ALA A 46 3.96 9.34 -33.68
N VAL A 47 2.98 9.09 -34.55
CA VAL A 47 3.23 8.63 -35.93
C VAL A 47 3.88 9.72 -36.78
N ASP A 48 3.50 10.98 -36.64
CA ASP A 48 4.08 12.08 -37.38
C ASP A 48 5.57 12.28 -37.03
N ILE A 49 5.93 12.11 -35.76
CA ILE A 49 7.33 12.09 -35.33
C ILE A 49 8.08 10.91 -35.93
N LEU A 50 7.46 9.73 -35.98
CA LEU A 50 8.06 8.57 -36.62
C LEU A 50 8.25 8.80 -38.12
N ARG A 51 7.26 9.35 -38.83
CA ARG A 51 7.37 9.71 -40.26
C ARG A 51 8.48 10.73 -40.51
N ALA A 52 8.63 11.72 -39.64
CA ALA A 52 9.70 12.72 -39.77
C ALA A 52 11.11 12.12 -39.67
N VAL A 53 11.26 11.02 -38.93
CA VAL A 53 12.54 10.36 -38.68
C VAL A 53 12.79 9.22 -39.67
N LEU A 54 11.77 8.43 -39.97
CA LEU A 54 11.84 7.18 -40.71
C LEU A 54 11.51 7.35 -42.20
N GLY A 55 10.93 8.49 -42.57
CA GLY A 55 10.38 8.73 -43.89
C GLY A 55 8.94 8.26 -44.02
N ASP A 56 8.39 8.46 -45.22
CA ASP A 56 7.02 8.06 -45.56
C ASP A 56 6.99 6.56 -45.91
N ASP A 57 6.87 5.74 -44.87
CA ASP A 57 6.72 4.29 -44.97
C ASP A 57 5.23 3.92 -44.88
N ALA A 58 4.75 3.11 -45.81
CA ALA A 58 3.38 2.60 -45.81
C ALA A 58 3.01 1.83 -44.54
N ALA A 59 4.01 1.27 -43.82
CA ALA A 59 3.80 0.66 -42.52
C ALA A 59 3.30 1.64 -41.45
N LEU A 60 3.51 2.95 -41.62
CA LEU A 60 3.07 3.99 -40.68
C LEU A 60 1.63 4.43 -40.90
N ASP A 61 1.00 4.07 -42.03
CA ASP A 61 -0.34 4.55 -42.39
C ASP A 61 -1.44 4.00 -41.47
N THR A 62 -1.30 2.77 -41.00
CA THR A 62 -2.24 2.15 -40.04
C THR A 62 -1.81 2.33 -38.59
N MET A 63 -0.59 2.83 -38.36
CA MET A 63 0.04 2.80 -37.05
C MET A 63 -0.71 3.62 -36.00
N ALA A 64 -1.33 4.74 -36.37
CA ALA A 64 -2.07 5.57 -35.41
C ALA A 64 -3.27 4.80 -34.83
N GLY A 65 -4.01 4.08 -35.68
CA GLY A 65 -5.13 3.25 -35.25
C GLY A 65 -4.68 2.03 -34.44
N GLU A 66 -3.57 1.40 -34.83
CA GLU A 66 -2.98 0.29 -34.07
C GLU A 66 -2.47 0.73 -32.70
N LEU A 67 -1.82 1.90 -32.61
CA LEU A 67 -1.39 2.51 -31.34
C LEU A 67 -2.58 2.78 -30.43
N GLN A 68 -3.66 3.36 -30.96
CA GLN A 68 -4.87 3.63 -30.19
C GLN A 68 -5.50 2.35 -29.64
N ALA A 69 -5.64 1.31 -30.47
CA ALA A 69 -6.18 0.03 -30.05
C ALA A 69 -5.30 -0.62 -28.96
N LYS A 70 -3.99 -0.68 -29.18
CA LYS A 70 -3.02 -1.28 -28.25
C LYS A 70 -2.92 -0.51 -26.93
N TRP A 71 -3.01 0.81 -26.97
CA TRP A 71 -3.02 1.64 -25.78
C TRP A 71 -4.30 1.43 -24.96
N THR A 72 -5.46 1.36 -25.62
CA THR A 72 -6.75 1.10 -24.96
C THR A 72 -6.74 -0.27 -24.27
N GLU A 73 -6.24 -1.31 -24.94
CA GLU A 73 -6.05 -2.64 -24.36
C GLU A 73 -5.12 -2.56 -23.11
N HIS A 74 -4.02 -1.82 -23.22
CA HIS A 74 -3.09 -1.61 -22.11
C HIS A 74 -3.75 -0.89 -20.91
N GLU A 75 -4.56 0.15 -21.15
CA GLU A 75 -5.25 0.88 -20.08
C GLU A 75 -6.26 0.00 -19.35
N ILE A 76 -7.03 -0.83 -20.07
CA ILE A 76 -7.96 -1.79 -19.49
C ILE A 76 -7.20 -2.76 -18.57
N GLU A 77 -6.10 -3.35 -19.05
CA GLU A 77 -5.28 -4.26 -18.24
C GLU A 77 -4.71 -3.59 -16.99
N VAL A 78 -4.24 -2.34 -17.11
CA VAL A 78 -3.72 -1.57 -15.97
C VAL A 78 -4.82 -1.30 -14.94
N VAL A 79 -6.04 -1.00 -15.37
CA VAL A 79 -7.19 -0.81 -14.46
C VAL A 79 -7.54 -2.11 -13.76
N GLU A 80 -7.59 -3.23 -14.48
CA GLU A 80 -7.88 -4.55 -13.89
C GLU A 80 -6.80 -4.96 -12.87
N LEU A 81 -5.53 -4.74 -13.18
CA LEU A 81 -4.43 -5.01 -12.25
C LEU A 81 -4.52 -4.14 -11.00
N LYS A 82 -4.78 -2.83 -11.15
CA LYS A 82 -4.98 -1.93 -10.00
C LYS A 82 -6.17 -2.37 -9.14
N ALA A 83 -7.27 -2.83 -9.75
CA ALA A 83 -8.42 -3.35 -9.03
C ALA A 83 -8.07 -4.63 -8.25
N GLN A 84 -7.32 -5.56 -8.85
CA GLN A 84 -6.85 -6.77 -8.19
C GLN A 84 -5.88 -6.48 -7.04
N GLU A 85 -4.96 -5.53 -7.23
CA GLU A 85 -4.01 -5.09 -6.19
C GLU A 85 -4.74 -4.42 -5.02
N LEU A 86 -5.74 -3.59 -5.31
CA LEU A 86 -6.59 -2.95 -4.31
C LEU A 86 -7.37 -4.01 -3.51
N GLU A 87 -7.93 -5.01 -4.16
CA GLU A 87 -8.68 -6.08 -3.48
C GLU A 87 -7.76 -6.91 -2.57
N LYS A 88 -6.55 -7.25 -3.04
CA LYS A 88 -5.53 -7.90 -2.21
C LYS A 88 -5.10 -7.01 -1.02
N ALA A 89 -5.01 -5.70 -1.21
CA ALA A 89 -4.71 -4.77 -0.12
C ALA A 89 -5.84 -4.72 0.92
N LYS A 90 -7.11 -4.66 0.48
CA LYS A 90 -8.27 -4.71 1.37
C LYS A 90 -8.34 -6.01 2.17
N ALA A 91 -8.10 -7.15 1.52
CA ALA A 91 -8.09 -8.45 2.18
C ALA A 91 -7.01 -8.53 3.28
N ARG A 92 -5.80 -8.02 3.00
CA ARG A 92 -4.72 -7.94 4.00
C ARG A 92 -5.10 -7.07 5.19
N HIS A 93 -5.61 -5.86 4.93
CA HIS A 93 -6.03 -4.96 6.00
C HIS A 93 -7.17 -5.53 6.85
N LEU A 94 -8.07 -6.32 6.27
CA LEU A 94 -9.14 -7.00 7.01
C LEU A 94 -8.57 -8.07 7.95
N VAL A 95 -7.58 -8.85 7.51
CA VAL A 95 -6.89 -9.83 8.36
C VAL A 95 -6.18 -9.15 9.52
N GLU A 96 -5.41 -8.09 9.24
CA GLU A 96 -4.70 -7.31 10.26
C GLU A 96 -5.68 -6.74 11.32
N LYS A 97 -6.82 -6.18 10.88
CA LYS A 97 -7.85 -5.68 11.79
C LYS A 97 -8.48 -6.78 12.64
N MET A 98 -8.68 -7.98 12.09
CA MET A 98 -9.18 -9.10 12.87
C MET A 98 -8.18 -9.57 13.94
N GLU A 99 -6.88 -9.54 13.64
CA GLU A 99 -5.82 -9.87 14.60
C GLU A 99 -5.73 -8.81 15.71
N GLU A 100 -5.78 -7.53 15.37
CA GLU A 100 -5.84 -6.43 16.34
C GLU A 100 -7.04 -6.57 17.28
N LEU A 101 -8.23 -6.84 16.75
CA LEU A 101 -9.44 -7.02 17.54
C LEU A 101 -9.34 -8.20 18.51
N LYS A 102 -8.75 -9.33 18.08
CA LYS A 102 -8.50 -10.47 18.96
C LYS A 102 -7.56 -10.11 20.11
N LEU A 103 -6.52 -9.34 19.83
CA LEU A 103 -5.54 -8.92 20.84
C LEU A 103 -6.17 -7.96 21.87
N VAL A 104 -7.01 -7.03 21.41
CA VAL A 104 -7.77 -6.14 22.29
C VAL A 104 -8.72 -6.93 23.19
N GLU A 105 -9.44 -7.91 22.63
CA GLU A 105 -10.38 -8.73 23.41
C GLU A 105 -9.65 -9.58 24.47
N LEU A 106 -8.51 -10.16 24.12
CA LEU A 106 -7.70 -10.95 25.05
C LEU A 106 -7.15 -10.08 26.20
N ASN A 107 -6.74 -8.84 25.90
CA ASN A 107 -6.32 -7.88 26.93
C ASN A 107 -7.46 -7.48 27.85
N LYS A 108 -8.67 -7.24 27.32
CA LYS A 108 -9.85 -6.94 28.13
C LYS A 108 -10.21 -8.10 29.05
N GLN A 109 -10.17 -9.33 28.55
CA GLN A 109 -10.42 -10.52 29.36
C GLN A 109 -9.38 -10.64 30.48
N ALA A 110 -8.09 -10.46 30.17
CA ALA A 110 -7.03 -10.50 31.16
C ALA A 110 -7.17 -9.39 32.23
N GLU A 111 -7.64 -8.19 31.87
CA GLU A 111 -7.95 -7.14 32.83
C GLU A 111 -9.16 -7.47 33.70
N ALA A 112 -10.21 -8.03 33.10
CA ALA A 112 -11.39 -8.50 33.84
C ALA A 112 -11.01 -9.60 34.84
N ASP A 113 -10.21 -10.59 34.42
CA ASP A 113 -9.73 -11.67 35.29
C ASP A 113 -8.85 -11.12 36.42
N LYS A 114 -7.97 -10.14 36.15
CA LYS A 114 -7.18 -9.44 37.18
C LYS A 114 -8.06 -8.64 38.14
N ALA A 115 -9.12 -8.00 37.66
CA ALA A 115 -10.07 -7.29 38.50
C ALA A 115 -10.87 -8.26 39.39
N GLN A 116 -11.29 -9.39 38.81
CA GLN A 116 -12.00 -10.45 39.53
C GLN A 116 -11.11 -11.09 40.59
N ALA A 117 -9.83 -11.37 40.28
CA ALA A 117 -8.84 -11.88 41.24
C ALA A 117 -8.61 -10.89 42.41
N ARG A 118 -8.57 -9.58 42.15
CA ARG A 118 -8.53 -8.56 43.21
C ARG A 118 -9.78 -8.58 44.08
N SER A 119 -10.94 -8.84 43.49
CA SER A 119 -12.22 -8.92 44.22
C SER A 119 -12.37 -10.21 45.04
N HIS A 120 -11.69 -11.29 44.63
CA HIS A 120 -11.70 -12.59 45.32
C HIS A 120 -10.56 -12.79 46.32
N MET A 121 -9.71 -11.78 46.57
CA MET A 121 -8.83 -11.81 47.75
C MET A 121 -9.69 -12.09 48.99
N SER A 122 -9.34 -13.15 49.70
CA SER A 122 -10.11 -13.59 50.87
C SER A 122 -10.14 -12.47 51.92
N LYS A 123 -11.25 -12.36 52.66
CA LYS A 123 -11.36 -11.45 53.82
C LYS A 123 -10.21 -11.64 54.81
N GLU A 124 -9.69 -12.86 54.94
CA GLU A 124 -8.53 -13.19 55.77
C GLU A 124 -7.22 -12.64 55.20
N GLU A 125 -7.02 -12.64 53.90
CA GLU A 125 -5.82 -12.09 53.25
C GLU A 125 -5.82 -10.56 53.31
N LEU A 126 -6.99 -9.92 53.17
CA LEU A 126 -7.16 -8.48 53.38
C LEU A 126 -6.86 -8.11 54.84
N GLN A 127 -7.37 -8.87 55.81
CA GLN A 127 -7.08 -8.66 57.24
C GLN A 127 -5.62 -8.92 57.59
N GLN A 128 -4.97 -9.93 57.00
CA GLN A 128 -3.54 -10.16 57.17
C GLN A 128 -2.72 -9.01 56.58
N ARG A 129 -3.11 -8.49 55.41
CA ARG A 129 -2.48 -7.31 54.81
C ARG A 129 -2.65 -6.06 55.69
N GLU A 130 -3.84 -5.86 56.25
CA GLU A 130 -4.12 -4.78 57.20
C GLU A 130 -3.32 -4.92 58.50
N LYS A 131 -3.19 -6.15 59.00
CA LYS A 131 -2.39 -6.46 60.18
C LYS A 131 -0.90 -6.20 59.93
N ILE A 132 -0.35 -6.61 58.79
CA ILE A 132 1.05 -6.34 58.43
C ILE A 132 1.28 -4.83 58.25
N LEU A 133 0.35 -4.10 57.62
CA LEU A 133 0.42 -2.64 57.52
C LEU A 133 0.33 -1.95 58.88
N ARG A 134 -0.43 -2.51 59.83
CA ARG A 134 -0.49 -1.98 61.20
C ARG A 134 0.78 -2.29 61.99
N ASP A 135 1.31 -3.51 61.86
CA ASP A 135 2.46 -4.00 62.61
C ASP A 135 3.79 -3.43 62.07
N TYR A 136 3.86 -3.05 60.78
CA TYR A 136 5.09 -2.57 60.12
C TYR A 136 4.96 -1.25 59.35
N GLY A 137 3.74 -0.77 59.08
CA GLY A 137 3.50 0.48 58.33
C GLY A 137 3.47 1.76 59.17
N ALA A 138 3.63 1.64 60.50
CA ALA A 138 3.77 2.76 61.43
C ALA A 138 5.23 2.94 61.91
N VAL A 139 6.21 2.78 61.02
CA VAL A 139 7.60 3.24 61.26
C VAL A 139 7.86 4.45 60.37
N GLY A 140 6.98 5.43 60.50
CA GLY A 140 6.99 6.68 59.74
C GLY A 140 6.38 7.85 60.51
N ASP A 141 6.47 7.84 61.84
CA ASP A 141 6.64 9.09 62.61
C ASP A 141 8.13 9.48 62.49
N SER A 142 8.66 9.59 61.26
CA SER A 142 9.88 10.36 61.07
C SER A 142 9.46 11.80 61.18
N GLU A 143 9.79 12.41 62.31
CA GLU A 143 9.96 13.85 62.48
C GLU A 143 10.30 14.48 61.13
N PHE A 144 9.34 15.23 60.59
CA PHE A 144 9.63 16.19 59.54
C PHE A 144 10.45 17.27 60.27
N ASP A 145 11.77 17.14 60.17
CA ASP A 145 12.79 17.98 60.76
C ASP A 145 12.61 19.43 60.28
N GLU A 146 11.89 20.19 61.10
CA GLU A 146 11.76 21.65 61.04
C GLU A 146 12.95 22.23 61.82
N ASP A 147 14.18 22.10 61.30
CA ASP A 147 15.32 23.03 61.47
C ASP A 147 16.67 22.38 61.09
N GLY A 148 17.22 22.70 59.91
CA GLY A 148 18.49 22.12 59.49
C GLY A 148 19.16 22.69 58.24
N ASN A 149 19.29 24.02 58.17
CA ASN A 149 20.23 24.86 57.37
C ASN A 149 19.61 25.78 56.31
#